data_AF-A0A0S9ETB9-F1
#
_entry.id   AF-A0A0S9ETB9-F1
#
_cell.length_a   1.000
_cell.length_b   1.000
_cell.length_c   1.000
_cell.angle_alpha   90.00
_cell.angle_beta   90.00
_cell.angle_gamma   90.00
#
_symmetry.space_group_name_H-M   'P 1'
#
loop_
_entity.id
_entity.type
_entity.pdbx_description
1 polymer ?
#
loop_
_entity_poly.entity_id
_entity_poly.type
_entity_poly.pdbx_seq_one_letter_code
_entity_poly.pdbx_strand_id
1 'polypeptide(L)'
;MKLLSASLCVVALLAGCNAATTRPSSAMASGRDRTFSVPVYGTDTAPAYGAATRECQKLMLFPKLLRNDGSRLVFECVSESQNGQP
;
A
#
# COMPACT_ATOMS: atom_id res chain seq x y z
N MET A 1 7.50 54.85 23.17
CA MET A 1 6.53 55.24 22.13
C MET A 1 7.28 55.49 20.82
N LYS A 2 6.64 55.17 19.68
CA LYS A 2 7.13 55.19 18.27
C LYS A 2 7.73 53.83 17.85
N LEU A 3 7.05 52.89 17.15
CA LEU A 3 6.19 52.97 15.94
C LEU A 3 6.83 53.93 14.93
N LEU A 4 7.31 53.55 13.75
CA LEU A 4 6.80 52.71 12.67
C LEU A 4 7.85 52.97 11.54
N SER A 5 8.31 52.03 10.73
CA SER A 5 7.66 51.71 9.46
C SER A 5 8.70 51.16 8.50
N ALA A 6 8.28 50.13 7.76
CA ALA A 6 8.65 49.83 6.37
C ALA A 6 10.12 49.40 6.14
N SER A 7 10.44 48.52 5.20
CA SER A 7 9.76 48.32 3.94
C SER A 7 10.33 47.06 3.27
N LEU A 8 9.41 46.19 2.86
CA LEU A 8 9.37 45.52 1.56
C LEU A 8 10.48 44.54 1.13
N CYS A 9 9.96 43.39 0.68
CA CYS A 9 10.40 42.57 -0.45
C CYS A 9 11.58 41.62 -0.26
N VAL A 10 11.27 40.34 -0.02
CA VAL A 10 11.75 39.23 -0.86
C VAL A 10 10.63 38.16 -0.90
N VAL A 11 9.75 38.23 -1.90
CA VAL A 11 9.69 37.28 -3.03
C VAL A 11 9.33 35.85 -2.61
N ALA A 12 8.09 35.51 -2.92
CA ALA A 12 7.58 34.22 -3.40
C ALA A 12 8.49 32.99 -3.27
N LEU A 13 8.04 32.04 -2.45
CA LEU A 13 8.17 30.62 -2.74
C LEU A 13 6.79 29.96 -2.60
N LEU A 14 5.89 30.29 -3.54
CA LEU A 14 4.82 29.38 -3.94
C LEU A 14 5.45 28.31 -4.83
N ALA A 15 5.89 27.20 -4.26
CA ALA A 15 5.98 25.95 -4.98
C ALA A 15 6.04 24.77 -4.01
N GLY A 16 4.93 24.03 -3.93
CA GLY A 16 4.98 22.59 -3.69
C GLY A 16 4.98 22.14 -2.25
N CYS A 17 3.80 22.08 -1.63
CA CYS A 17 3.49 20.96 -0.75
C CYS A 17 2.08 20.44 -1.01
N ASN A 18 1.77 20.23 -2.29
CA ASN A 18 0.93 19.09 -2.65
C ASN A 18 1.81 17.86 -2.46
N ALA A 19 2.00 17.45 -1.20
CA ALA A 19 2.16 16.04 -0.92
C ALA A 19 0.82 15.40 -1.29
N ALA A 20 0.56 15.29 -2.60
CA ALA A 20 -0.22 14.19 -3.11
C ALA A 20 0.45 12.99 -2.47
N THR A 21 -0.23 12.44 -1.46
CA THR A 21 0.11 11.18 -0.82
C THR A 21 0.37 10.22 -1.97
N THR A 22 1.63 10.10 -2.34
CA THR A 22 2.13 9.07 -3.23
C THR A 22 1.76 7.83 -2.48
N ARG A 23 0.65 7.21 -2.88
CA ARG A 23 0.43 5.79 -2.69
C ARG A 23 1.80 5.17 -2.94
N PRO A 24 2.41 4.48 -1.97
CA PRO A 24 3.51 3.62 -2.29
C PRO A 24 2.88 2.52 -3.14
N SER A 25 2.79 2.75 -4.44
CA SER A 25 2.72 1.67 -5.41
C SER A 25 4.12 1.10 -5.41
N SER A 26 4.40 0.26 -4.42
CA SER A 26 5.63 -0.51 -4.32
C SER A 26 5.89 -1.16 -5.68
N ALA A 27 7.07 -0.88 -6.22
CA ALA A 27 7.55 -1.46 -7.46
C ALA A 27 7.40 -2.98 -7.39
N MET A 28 6.71 -3.54 -8.38
CA MET A 28 6.50 -4.97 -8.52
C MET A 28 7.80 -5.61 -8.98
N ALA A 29 8.64 -5.98 -8.02
CA ALA A 29 9.84 -6.71 -8.33
C ALA A 29 9.57 -8.23 -8.39
N SER A 30 10.56 -8.92 -8.91
CA SER A 30 10.54 -10.28 -9.43
C SER A 30 10.44 -11.35 -8.35
N GLY A 31 9.52 -12.32 -8.49
CA GLY A 31 9.51 -13.67 -7.88
C GLY A 31 9.48 -13.81 -6.35
N ARG A 32 10.31 -13.07 -5.63
CA ARG A 32 10.35 -12.93 -4.16
C ARG A 32 9.59 -11.68 -3.68
N ASP A 33 9.38 -10.74 -4.58
CA ASP A 33 8.78 -9.41 -4.34
C ASP A 33 7.25 -9.35 -4.51
N ARG A 34 6.63 -10.48 -4.86
CA ARG A 34 5.15 -10.59 -4.91
C ARG A 34 4.54 -11.11 -3.61
N THR A 35 5.37 -11.33 -2.60
CA THR A 35 4.93 -11.72 -1.26
C THR A 35 4.66 -10.49 -0.41
N PHE A 36 3.50 -10.43 0.24
CA PHE A 36 3.12 -9.33 1.14
C PHE A 36 2.35 -9.84 2.35
N SER A 37 2.42 -9.10 3.45
CA SER A 37 1.70 -9.42 4.69
C SER A 37 0.49 -8.52 4.87
N VAL A 38 -0.66 -9.11 5.20
CA VAL A 38 -1.88 -8.39 5.55
C VAL A 38 -2.19 -8.62 7.03
N PRO A 39 -2.33 -7.56 7.85
CA PRO A 39 -2.71 -7.71 9.25
C PRO A 39 -4.14 -8.23 9.38
N VAL A 40 -4.37 -9.05 10.40
CA VAL A 40 -5.70 -9.53 10.81
C VAL A 40 -6.05 -8.82 12.11
N TYR A 41 -7.21 -8.18 12.12
CA TYR A 41 -7.74 -7.51 13.31
C TYR A 41 -8.89 -8.35 13.87
N GLY A 42 -8.71 -8.88 15.08
CA GLY A 42 -9.67 -9.82 15.68
C GLY A 42 -9.53 -11.23 15.11
N THR A 43 -10.63 -11.97 15.05
CA THR A 43 -10.66 -13.37 14.59
C THR A 43 -11.07 -13.53 13.13
N ASP A 44 -11.58 -12.47 12.50
CA ASP A 44 -12.05 -12.52 11.12
C ASP A 44 -10.91 -12.27 10.12
N THR A 45 -10.63 -13.29 9.31
CA THR A 45 -9.59 -13.24 8.27
C THR A 45 -10.13 -12.81 6.91
N ALA A 46 -11.46 -12.77 6.70
CA ALA A 46 -12.07 -12.41 5.43
C ALA A 46 -11.62 -11.03 4.90
N PRO A 47 -11.45 -9.98 5.74
CA PRO A 47 -10.92 -8.70 5.29
C PRO A 47 -9.51 -8.80 4.72
N ALA A 48 -8.68 -9.66 5.30
CA ALA A 48 -7.30 -9.87 4.87
C ALA A 48 -7.24 -10.59 3.50
N TYR A 49 -8.08 -11.61 3.30
CA TYR A 49 -8.25 -12.25 1.98
C TYR A 49 -8.78 -11.27 0.93
N GLY A 50 -9.79 -10.47 1.27
CA GLY A 50 -10.34 -9.46 0.36
C GLY A 50 -9.29 -8.41 -0.04
N ALA A 51 -8.43 -8.00 0.89
CA ALA A 51 -7.31 -7.11 0.60
C ALA A 51 -6.28 -7.76 -0.34
N ALA A 52 -5.92 -9.02 -0.09
CA ALA A 52 -5.01 -9.76 -0.94
C ALA A 52 -5.54 -9.94 -2.37
N THR A 53 -6.83 -10.27 -2.52
CA THR A 53 -7.49 -10.37 -3.82
C THR A 53 -7.41 -9.05 -4.59
N ARG A 54 -7.74 -7.92 -3.94
CA ARG A 54 -7.66 -6.60 -4.58
C ARG A 54 -6.24 -6.24 -4.99
N GLU A 55 -5.23 -6.64 -4.22
CA GLU A 55 -3.83 -6.37 -4.55
C GLU A 55 -3.38 -7.17 -5.78
N CYS A 56 -3.64 -8.48 -5.80
CA CYS A 56 -3.24 -9.33 -6.91
C CYS A 56 -4.05 -9.08 -8.20
N GLN A 57 -5.31 -8.65 -8.09
CA GLN A 57 -6.12 -8.30 -9.26
C GLN A 57 -5.57 -7.10 -10.05
N LYS A 58 -4.88 -6.14 -9.40
CA LYS A 58 -4.20 -5.03 -10.11
C LYS A 58 -3.15 -5.54 -11.11
N LEU A 59 -2.66 -6.75 -10.86
CA LEU A 59 -1.66 -7.44 -11.66
C LEU A 59 -2.23 -8.49 -12.60
N MET A 60 -3.54 -8.69 -12.62
CA MET A 60 -4.19 -9.84 -13.26
C MET A 60 -3.66 -11.19 -12.71
N LEU A 61 -3.36 -11.23 -11.41
CA LEU A 61 -2.89 -12.42 -10.69
C LEU A 61 -3.88 -12.83 -9.60
N PHE A 62 -3.64 -14.00 -9.01
CA PHE A 62 -4.44 -14.57 -7.93
C PHE A 62 -3.66 -14.58 -6.61
N PRO A 63 -4.31 -14.31 -5.46
CA PRO A 63 -3.65 -14.41 -4.17
C PRO A 63 -3.49 -15.88 -3.77
N LYS A 64 -2.28 -16.26 -3.36
CA LYS A 64 -1.96 -17.54 -2.74
C LYS A 64 -1.53 -17.31 -1.30
N LEU A 65 -2.23 -17.92 -0.35
CA LEU A 65 -1.80 -17.89 1.05
C LEU A 65 -0.52 -18.73 1.21
N LEU A 66 0.52 -18.10 1.74
CA LEU A 66 1.78 -18.76 2.08
C LEU A 66 1.88 -19.07 3.57
N ARG A 67 1.39 -18.16 4.43
CA ARG A 67 1.47 -18.34 5.89
C ARG A 67 0.33 -17.66 6.63
N ASN A 68 -0.12 -18.26 7.72
CA ASN A 68 -1.08 -17.69 8.66
C ASN A 68 -0.48 -17.68 10.07
N ASP A 69 -0.12 -16.49 10.54
CA ASP A 69 0.48 -16.24 11.86
C ASP A 69 -0.58 -15.80 12.90
N GLY A 70 -1.87 -15.91 12.58
CA GLY A 70 -3.02 -15.48 13.39
C GLY A 70 -3.24 -13.96 13.37
N SER A 71 -2.21 -13.19 13.72
CA SER A 71 -2.23 -11.71 13.67
C SER A 71 -1.94 -11.14 12.28
N ARG A 72 -1.38 -11.95 11.38
CA ARG A 72 -1.00 -11.59 10.01
C ARG A 72 -1.13 -12.78 9.08
N LEU A 73 -1.54 -12.52 7.85
CA LEU A 73 -1.51 -13.47 6.74
C LEU A 73 -0.46 -13.04 5.73
N VAL A 74 0.31 -13.98 5.21
CA VAL A 74 1.31 -13.75 4.16
C VAL A 74 0.78 -14.34 2.86
N PHE A 75 0.69 -13.51 1.84
CA PHE A 75 0.19 -13.88 0.52
C PHE A 75 1.25 -13.67 -0.55
N GLU A 76 1.15 -14.41 -1.64
CA GLU A 76 1.90 -14.21 -2.86
C GLU A 76 0.93 -14.08 -4.05
N CYS A 77 1.17 -13.10 -4.93
CA CYS A 77 0.42 -13.02 -6.18
C CYS A 77 1.01 -13.95 -7.26
N VAL A 78 0.24 -14.96 -7.65
CA VAL A 78 0.64 -16.01 -8.61
C VAL A 78 -0.24 -15.98 -9.86
N SER A 79 0.28 -16.46 -10.98
CA SER A 79 -0.45 -16.44 -12.28
C SER A 79 -1.56 -17.49 -12.36
N GLU A 80 -1.47 -18.56 -11.58
CA GLU A 80 -2.50 -19.60 -11.52
C GLU A 80 -3.50 -19.28 -10.42
N SER A 81 -4.79 -19.32 -10.75
CA SER A 81 -5.81 -19.41 -9.71
C SER A 81 -5.60 -20.76 -9.02
N GLN A 82 -5.57 -20.77 -7.69
CA GLN A 82 -5.70 -22.03 -6.95
C GLN A 82 -7.14 -22.55 -7.09
N ASN A 83 -7.53 -22.88 -8.32
CA ASN A 83 -8.70 -23.68 -8.66
C ASN A 83 -8.27 -25.14 -8.82
N GLY A 84 -7.41 -25.58 -7.89
CA GLY A 84 -6.99 -26.95 -7.70
C GLY A 84 -7.31 -27.36 -6.28
N GLN A 85 -8.58 -27.27 -5.90
CA GLN A 85 -9.14 -28.14 -4.87
C GLN A 85 -9.70 -29.36 -5.62
N PRO A 86 -9.40 -30.60 -5.19
CA PRO A 86 -10.08 -31.78 -5.73
C PRO A 86 -11.58 -31.74 -5.49
#